data_AF-A0A2I0FPP1-F1
#
_entry.id   AF-A0A2I0FPP1-F1
#
_cell.length_a   1.000
_cell.length_b   1.000
_cell.length_c   1.000
_cell.angle_alpha   90.00
_cell.angle_beta   90.00
_cell.angle_gamma   90.00
#
_symmetry.space_group_name_H-M   'P 1'
#
loop_
_entity.id
_entity.type
_entity.pdbx_description
1 polymer ?
#
loop_
_entity_poly.entity_id
_entity_poly.type
_entity_poly.pdbx_seq_one_letter_code
_entity_poly.pdbx_strand_id
1 'polypeptide(L)'
;MKKIYRPFWSYDVKQTEDWLAEMAAQGLIFTKLNRWTRCFYFQEQEPATRVYRIAYDKMKTSVLPKTLQAEGWQKAGTAGKWEFIFNEQPENAIKTTLVRDGIIKHNRMITYIYYGISFYVAGMLMANISMLASSYRQDGGVDIVESPLWLLTFIFFAILLGIMVLGIYSIAKITGTNKELDGTTDGFWPVDEIDQQSEKELKRAGRWVTKVKFSWMYSPDKMEKWLESMEQRGLNLYRVNKIGTIFHFVKGEPRRIVYSIDYQRGPTESYFAIHHEAGWHEEFTSFSNMEKWTIWSKTYGETEERPQLYSDQSSRLKHAKRIALTYTAMFSPLVAFYIYFIINIMISADTIQDRFLWNSSGMMLLAVLIFGTFIVRIWSYYGRLRKQAAAWSN
;
A
#
# COMPACT_ATOMS: atom_id res chain seq x y z
N MET A 1 13.56 6.05 39.75
CA MET A 1 13.13 5.92 38.34
C MET A 1 11.79 5.21 38.30
N LYS A 2 10.76 5.84 37.74
CA LYS A 2 9.41 5.27 37.61
C LYS A 2 9.30 4.50 36.30
N LYS A 3 8.68 3.32 36.33
CA LYS A 3 8.47 2.45 35.15
C LYS A 3 6.99 2.41 34.82
N ILE A 4 6.63 2.72 33.57
CA ILE A 4 5.24 2.68 33.11
C ILE A 4 5.13 1.80 31.86
N TYR A 5 4.23 0.83 31.89
CA TYR A 5 3.93 -0.04 30.74
C TYR A 5 2.91 0.64 29.82
N ARG A 6 3.24 0.75 28.54
CA ARG A 6 2.34 1.32 27.52
C ARG A 6 2.35 0.42 26.28
N PRO A 7 1.46 -0.59 26.21
CA PRO A 7 1.37 -1.43 25.02
C PRO A 7 0.92 -0.57 23.83
N PHE A 8 1.31 -0.98 22.62
CA PHE A 8 0.90 -0.31 21.37
C PHE A 8 1.29 1.17 21.24
N TRP A 9 2.23 1.67 22.05
CA TRP A 9 2.72 3.05 21.98
C TRP A 9 3.17 3.48 20.57
N SER A 10 3.67 2.54 19.76
CA SER A 10 4.11 2.83 18.40
C SER A 10 2.98 2.87 17.37
N TYR A 11 1.76 2.42 17.71
CA TYR A 11 0.60 2.44 16.80
C TYR A 11 -0.04 3.83 16.76
N ASP A 12 0.05 4.55 17.88
CA ASP A 12 -0.40 5.91 18.03
C ASP A 12 0.72 6.74 18.66
N VAL A 13 1.61 7.22 17.78
CA VAL A 13 2.75 8.03 18.20
C VAL A 13 2.30 9.39 18.71
N LYS A 14 1.21 9.97 18.17
CA LYS A 14 0.71 11.28 18.59
C LYS A 14 0.15 11.22 20.00
N GLN A 15 -0.72 10.25 20.28
CA GLN A 15 -1.20 10.01 21.64
C GLN A 15 -0.07 9.65 22.61
N THR A 16 1.02 9.07 22.12
CA THR A 16 2.21 8.82 22.95
C THR A 16 3.03 10.09 23.18
N GLU A 17 3.16 10.97 22.20
CA GLU A 17 3.79 12.30 22.33
C GLU A 17 3.04 13.17 23.36
N ASP A 18 1.71 13.26 23.24
CA ASP A 18 0.85 14.03 24.14
C ASP A 18 0.95 13.48 25.57
N TRP A 19 0.92 12.16 25.72
CA TRP A 19 1.11 11.51 27.01
C TRP A 19 2.50 11.77 27.61
N LEU A 20 3.57 11.80 26.80
CA LEU A 20 4.90 12.15 27.32
C LEU A 20 4.96 13.59 27.81
N ALA A 21 4.26 14.51 27.13
CA ALA A 21 4.13 15.90 27.56
C ALA A 21 3.37 16.01 28.89
N GLU A 22 2.26 15.28 29.04
CA GLU A 22 1.50 15.20 30.30
C GLU A 22 2.36 14.65 31.45
N MET A 23 3.17 13.62 31.20
CA MET A 23 4.08 13.07 32.21
C MET A 23 5.13 14.10 32.62
N ALA A 24 5.71 14.84 31.68
CA ALA A 24 6.68 15.89 31.98
C ALA A 24 6.06 17.04 32.80
N ALA A 25 4.81 17.42 32.50
CA ALA A 25 4.06 18.40 33.27
C ALA A 25 3.76 17.94 34.72
N GLN A 26 3.82 16.63 34.99
CA GLN A 26 3.71 16.05 36.33
C GLN A 26 5.08 15.84 37.01
N GLY A 27 6.18 16.32 36.42
CA GLY A 27 7.54 16.13 36.94
C GLY A 27 8.16 14.78 36.59
N LEU A 28 7.56 13.99 35.69
CA LEU A 28 8.08 12.71 35.22
C LEU A 28 8.76 12.89 33.86
N ILE A 29 10.07 13.08 33.87
CA ILE A 29 10.85 13.30 32.66
C ILE A 29 11.26 11.96 32.03
N PHE A 30 10.92 11.79 30.74
CA PHE A 30 11.28 10.60 29.98
C PHE A 30 12.79 10.45 29.83
N THR A 31 13.29 9.23 30.06
CA THR A 31 14.73 8.91 29.96
C THR A 31 15.02 7.78 28.97
N LYS A 32 14.23 6.70 29.04
CA LYS A 32 14.51 5.48 28.27
C LYS A 32 13.23 4.71 27.97
N LEU A 33 13.23 4.06 26.82
CA LEU A 33 12.24 3.07 26.44
C LEU A 33 12.89 1.70 26.28
N ASN A 34 12.32 0.68 26.92
CA ASN A 34 12.56 -0.72 26.56
C ASN A 34 11.51 -1.17 25.55
N ARG A 35 11.90 -1.29 24.29
CA ARG A 35 11.02 -1.66 23.17
C ARG A 35 10.41 -3.06 23.29
N TRP A 36 11.13 -4.01 23.89
CA TRP A 36 10.69 -5.41 23.99
C TRP A 36 9.62 -5.58 25.06
N THR A 37 9.83 -4.95 26.21
CA THR A 37 8.85 -4.96 27.31
C THR A 37 7.81 -3.85 27.20
N ARG A 38 7.93 -2.96 26.20
CA ARG A 38 7.08 -1.77 25.98
C ARG A 38 6.94 -0.90 27.23
N CYS A 39 8.04 -0.77 27.97
CA CYS A 39 8.09 -0.03 29.23
C CYS A 39 8.91 1.25 29.07
N PHE A 40 8.32 2.37 29.49
CA PHE A 40 8.93 3.68 29.55
C PHE A 40 9.49 3.91 30.96
N TYR A 41 10.66 4.53 31.03
CA TYR A 41 11.38 4.84 32.26
C TYR A 41 11.47 6.35 32.40
N PHE A 42 11.10 6.83 33.59
CA PHE A 42 11.02 8.24 33.93
C PHE A 42 11.90 8.55 35.15
N GLN A 43 12.43 9.76 35.16
CA GLN A 43 13.10 10.35 36.32
C GLN A 43 12.21 11.44 36.89
N GLU A 44 12.04 11.45 38.21
CA GLU A 44 11.33 12.51 38.91
C GLU A 44 12.23 13.75 38.96
N GLN A 45 11.72 14.85 38.44
CA GLN A 45 12.34 16.17 38.38
C GLN A 45 11.23 17.22 38.59
N GLU A 46 11.60 18.50 38.56
CA GLU A 46 10.62 19.56 38.59
C GLU A 46 9.68 19.49 37.37
N PRO A 47 8.38 19.79 37.55
CA PRO A 47 7.43 19.89 36.44
C PRO A 47 7.94 20.79 35.32
N ALA A 48 7.95 20.27 34.10
CA ALA A 48 8.41 20.99 32.93
C ALA A 48 7.43 20.86 31.77
N THR A 49 7.11 21.99 31.14
CA THR A 49 6.33 22.00 29.90
C THR A 49 7.26 21.63 28.75
N ARG A 50 7.04 20.44 28.17
CA ARG A 50 7.83 19.92 27.05
C ARG A 50 6.93 19.41 25.96
N VAL A 51 7.23 19.80 24.73
CA VAL A 51 6.63 19.21 23.53
C VAL A 51 7.50 18.04 23.10
N TYR A 52 6.94 16.84 23.07
CA TYR A 52 7.65 15.64 22.61
C TYR A 52 7.32 15.35 21.14
N ARG A 53 8.33 14.87 20.41
CA ARG A 53 8.16 14.32 19.08
C ARG A 53 8.94 13.01 18.95
N ILE A 54 8.32 12.04 18.31
CA ILE A 54 8.88 10.72 18.03
C ILE A 54 9.25 10.69 16.56
N ALA A 55 10.48 10.28 16.25
CA ALA A 55 10.94 10.02 14.90
C ALA A 55 11.30 8.54 14.74
N TYR A 56 11.15 8.03 13.53
CA TYR A 56 11.62 6.70 13.15
C TYR A 56 12.61 6.83 12.00
N ASP A 57 13.91 6.75 12.31
CA ASP A 57 14.96 6.79 11.30
C ASP A 57 15.77 5.48 11.30
N LYS A 58 16.09 5.01 10.10
CA LYS A 58 17.00 3.88 9.89
C LYS A 58 18.46 4.31 9.99
N MET A 59 18.76 5.58 9.76
CA MET A 59 20.10 6.17 9.86
C MET A 59 20.35 6.51 11.33
N LYS A 60 21.30 5.81 11.96
CA LYS A 60 21.73 6.11 13.33
C LYS A 60 22.62 7.36 13.32
N THR A 61 22.05 8.53 13.18
CA THR A 61 22.82 9.76 13.43
C THR A 61 22.67 10.08 14.92
N SER A 62 23.76 10.03 15.67
CA SER A 62 23.74 10.38 17.09
C SER A 62 23.34 11.85 17.32
N VAL A 63 23.55 12.68 16.29
CA VAL A 63 23.38 14.12 16.29
C VAL A 63 22.14 14.51 15.48
N LEU A 64 21.25 15.32 16.08
CA LEU A 64 20.10 15.91 15.40
C LEU A 64 20.55 16.76 14.19
N PRO A 65 19.78 16.82 13.10
CA PRO A 65 19.98 17.79 12.02
C PRO A 65 20.17 19.21 12.55
N LYS A 66 21.09 19.98 11.95
CA LYS A 66 21.42 21.35 12.39
C LYS A 66 20.21 22.29 12.40
N THR A 67 19.25 22.07 11.49
CA THR A 67 17.98 22.82 11.42
C THR A 67 17.14 22.63 12.68
N LEU A 68 17.00 21.38 13.16
CA LEU A 68 16.23 21.08 14.37
C LEU A 68 16.92 21.60 15.64
N GLN A 69 18.26 21.52 15.70
CA GLN A 69 19.02 22.10 16.81
C GLN A 69 18.86 23.62 16.88
N ALA A 70 18.85 24.30 15.73
CA ALA A 70 18.65 25.75 15.66
C ALA A 70 17.26 26.19 16.16
N GLU A 71 16.25 25.33 16.05
CA GLU A 71 14.90 25.56 16.61
C GLU A 71 14.75 25.09 18.07
N GLY A 72 15.82 24.67 18.73
CA GLY A 72 15.80 24.28 20.14
C GLY A 72 15.38 22.83 20.40
N TRP A 73 15.29 21.97 19.38
CA TRP A 73 15.03 20.54 19.59
C TRP A 73 16.22 19.84 20.23
N GLN A 74 15.94 19.10 21.28
CA GLN A 74 16.92 18.30 22.02
C GLN A 74 16.54 16.82 22.03
N LYS A 75 17.53 15.94 22.24
CA LYS A 75 17.34 14.49 22.24
C LYS A 75 16.96 14.02 23.64
N ALA A 76 15.77 13.44 23.80
CA ALA A 76 15.31 12.84 25.05
C ALA A 76 15.82 11.40 25.22
N GLY A 77 15.93 10.64 24.14
CA GLY A 77 16.41 9.26 24.18
C GLY A 77 16.26 8.51 22.87
N THR A 78 16.78 7.29 22.82
CA THR A 78 16.67 6.40 21.65
C THR A 78 16.32 4.98 22.05
N ALA A 79 15.53 4.31 21.23
CA ALA A 79 15.22 2.89 21.36
C ALA A 79 15.29 2.18 20.00
N GLY A 80 16.47 1.68 19.65
CA GLY A 80 16.68 1.02 18.36
C GLY A 80 16.67 2.02 17.20
N LYS A 81 15.58 2.06 16.43
CA LYS A 81 15.35 2.98 15.29
C LYS A 81 14.41 4.14 15.66
N TRP A 82 13.94 4.17 16.89
CA TRP A 82 13.08 5.20 17.42
C TRP A 82 13.91 6.25 18.13
N GLU A 83 13.67 7.50 17.78
CA GLU A 83 14.27 8.66 18.43
C GLU A 83 13.18 9.49 19.08
N PHE A 84 13.43 9.91 20.31
CA PHE A 84 12.54 10.77 21.08
C PHE A 84 13.26 12.10 21.23
N ILE A 85 12.61 13.15 20.75
CA ILE A 85 13.13 14.51 20.82
C ILE A 85 12.11 15.39 21.54
N PHE A 86 12.58 16.45 22.17
CA PHE A 86 11.73 17.37 22.89
C PHE A 86 12.13 18.81 22.61
N ASN A 87 11.17 19.72 22.77
CA ASN A 87 11.38 21.16 22.76
C ASN A 87 10.68 21.76 23.99
N GLU A 88 11.27 22.80 24.57
CA GLU A 88 10.73 23.52 25.72
C GLU A 88 9.88 24.73 25.29
N GLN A 89 9.93 25.10 24.01
CA GLN A 89 9.05 26.11 23.45
C GLN A 89 7.61 25.61 23.31
N PRO A 90 6.59 26.48 23.49
CA PRO A 90 5.20 26.11 23.28
C PRO A 90 4.94 25.74 21.82
N GLU A 91 4.01 24.81 21.58
CA GLU A 91 3.74 24.22 20.26
C GLU A 91 3.47 25.26 19.17
N ASN A 92 2.84 26.40 19.51
CA ASN A 92 2.54 27.50 18.59
C ASN A 92 3.78 28.23 18.06
N ALA A 93 4.93 28.13 18.74
CA ALA A 93 6.18 28.77 18.32
C ALA A 93 7.02 27.89 17.38
N ILE A 94 6.70 26.60 17.30
CA ILE A 94 7.44 25.60 16.53
C ILE A 94 6.94 25.64 15.07
N LYS A 95 7.80 26.08 14.15
CA LYS A 95 7.44 26.18 12.71
C LYS A 95 7.76 24.92 11.91
N THR A 96 8.75 24.12 12.33
CA THR A 96 9.14 22.94 11.56
C THR A 96 8.27 21.72 11.89
N THR A 97 7.55 21.24 10.88
CA THR A 97 6.93 19.91 10.90
C THR A 97 8.01 18.85 10.63
N LEU A 98 8.25 17.97 11.61
CA LEU A 98 9.16 16.85 11.45
C LEU A 98 8.66 15.87 10.39
N VAL A 99 9.57 15.38 9.53
CA VAL A 99 9.27 14.36 8.52
C VAL A 99 8.79 13.08 9.19
N ARG A 100 7.52 12.68 8.94
CA ARG A 100 6.88 11.51 9.56
C ARG A 100 6.93 10.23 8.70
N ASP A 101 7.53 10.30 7.50
CA ASP A 101 7.61 9.21 6.51
C ASP A 101 8.11 7.88 7.09
N GLY A 102 9.11 7.93 7.98
CA GLY A 102 9.69 6.74 8.60
C GLY A 102 8.69 5.97 9.47
N ILE A 103 7.85 6.70 10.22
CA ILE A 103 6.83 6.13 11.10
C ILE A 103 5.72 5.51 10.26
N ILE A 104 5.24 6.24 9.25
CA ILE A 104 4.21 5.77 8.33
C ILE A 104 4.65 4.47 7.65
N LYS A 105 5.91 4.41 7.17
CA LYS A 105 6.47 3.21 6.56
C LYS A 105 6.57 2.04 7.53
N HIS A 106 6.96 2.28 8.78
CA HIS A 106 6.99 1.26 9.82
C HIS A 106 5.59 0.74 10.15
N ASN A 107 4.64 1.65 10.31
CA ASN A 107 3.24 1.35 10.60
C ASN A 107 2.60 0.54 9.48
N ARG A 108 2.78 0.95 8.21
CA ARG A 108 2.32 0.19 7.03
C ARG A 108 2.84 -1.25 7.07
N MET A 109 4.13 -1.45 7.37
CA MET A 109 4.71 -2.80 7.51
C MET A 109 4.00 -3.64 8.59
N ILE A 110 3.70 -3.06 9.76
CA ILE A 110 2.96 -3.74 10.83
C ILE A 110 1.54 -4.07 10.39
N THR A 111 0.85 -3.14 9.73
CA THR A 111 -0.50 -3.37 9.20
C THR A 111 -0.52 -4.58 8.27
N TYR A 112 0.48 -4.77 7.41
CA TYR A 112 0.55 -5.95 6.54
C TYR A 112 0.79 -7.26 7.28
N ILE A 113 1.57 -7.24 8.36
CA ILE A 113 1.72 -8.42 9.23
C ILE A 113 0.35 -8.80 9.79
N TYR A 114 -0.43 -7.83 10.27
CA TYR A 114 -1.78 -8.10 10.76
C TYR A 114 -2.74 -8.54 9.66
N TYR A 115 -2.69 -7.97 8.45
CA TYR A 115 -3.47 -8.49 7.32
C TYR A 115 -3.14 -9.95 7.02
N GLY A 116 -1.86 -10.32 7.02
CA GLY A 116 -1.43 -11.71 6.81
C GLY A 116 -1.96 -12.65 7.90
N ILE A 117 -1.83 -12.25 9.18
CA ILE A 117 -2.35 -13.03 10.32
C ILE A 117 -3.87 -13.16 10.24
N SER A 118 -4.60 -12.06 10.04
CA SER A 118 -6.05 -12.05 9.94
C SER A 118 -6.54 -12.87 8.76
N PHE A 119 -5.88 -12.80 7.60
CA PHE A 119 -6.22 -13.61 6.43
C PHE A 119 -6.01 -15.11 6.69
N TYR A 120 -4.88 -15.47 7.33
CA TYR A 120 -4.60 -16.85 7.71
C TYR A 120 -5.65 -17.40 8.70
N VAL A 121 -5.94 -16.66 9.77
CA VAL A 121 -6.95 -17.05 10.77
C VAL A 121 -8.34 -17.14 10.13
N ALA A 122 -8.71 -16.17 9.28
CA ALA A 122 -9.98 -16.20 8.55
C ALA A 122 -10.08 -17.42 7.63
N GLY A 123 -8.99 -17.78 6.93
CA GLY A 123 -8.92 -19.00 6.12
C GLY A 123 -9.12 -20.28 6.94
N MET A 124 -8.48 -20.38 8.10
CA MET A 124 -8.69 -21.50 9.04
C MET A 124 -10.15 -21.57 9.50
N LEU A 125 -10.73 -20.45 9.93
CA LEU A 125 -12.13 -20.41 10.37
C LEU A 125 -13.08 -20.77 9.22
N MET A 126 -12.84 -20.24 8.02
CA MET A 126 -13.64 -20.52 6.82
C MET A 126 -13.57 -22.00 6.42
N ALA A 127 -12.41 -22.65 6.52
CA ALA A 127 -12.28 -24.08 6.24
C ALA A 127 -13.12 -24.91 7.23
N ASN A 128 -13.07 -24.58 8.53
CA ASN A 128 -13.87 -25.24 9.56
C ASN A 128 -15.38 -25.01 9.36
N ILE A 129 -15.80 -23.78 9.04
CA ILE A 129 -17.19 -23.46 8.74
C ILE A 129 -17.65 -24.20 7.48
N SER A 130 -16.81 -24.28 6.45
CA SER A 130 -17.14 -24.99 5.20
C SER A 130 -17.30 -26.48 5.42
N MET A 131 -16.42 -27.08 6.25
CA MET A 131 -16.53 -28.49 6.66
C MET A 131 -17.85 -28.73 7.40
N LEU A 132 -18.18 -27.88 8.39
CA LEU A 132 -19.46 -27.95 9.11
C LEU A 132 -20.67 -27.77 8.18
N ALA A 133 -20.62 -26.79 7.26
CA ALA A 133 -21.69 -26.55 6.30
C ALA A 133 -21.85 -27.68 5.26
N SER A 134 -20.79 -28.47 5.04
CA SER A 134 -20.83 -29.66 4.18
C SER A 134 -21.44 -30.87 4.88
N SER A 135 -21.19 -31.04 6.18
CA SER A 135 -21.77 -32.15 6.95
C SER A 135 -23.28 -32.01 7.09
N TYR A 136 -23.81 -30.79 7.25
CA TYR A 136 -25.25 -30.53 7.24
C TYR A 136 -25.94 -30.82 5.89
N ARG A 137 -25.18 -30.98 4.80
CA ARG A 137 -25.71 -31.27 3.45
C ARG A 137 -25.60 -32.73 3.04
N GLN A 138 -25.02 -33.60 3.87
CA GLN A 138 -24.99 -35.04 3.62
C GLN A 138 -26.26 -35.70 4.17
N ASP A 139 -26.94 -36.50 3.33
CA ASP A 139 -28.20 -37.21 3.64
C ASP A 139 -28.08 -38.31 4.73
N GLY A 140 -26.89 -38.52 5.31
CA GLY A 140 -26.61 -39.58 6.28
C GLY A 140 -26.84 -39.22 7.75
N GLY A 141 -27.26 -37.99 8.06
CA GLY A 141 -27.24 -37.49 9.43
C GLY A 141 -25.82 -37.21 9.93
N VAL A 142 -25.67 -36.24 10.83
CA VAL A 142 -24.38 -35.90 11.42
C VAL A 142 -24.22 -36.71 12.70
N ASP A 143 -23.35 -37.72 12.68
CA ASP A 143 -22.91 -38.39 13.91
C ASP A 143 -22.05 -37.42 14.72
N ILE A 144 -22.69 -36.69 15.64
CA ILE A 144 -22.02 -35.77 16.56
C ILE A 144 -21.37 -36.60 17.66
N VAL A 145 -20.10 -36.95 17.45
CA VAL A 145 -19.27 -37.56 18.49
C VAL A 145 -18.74 -36.47 19.41
N GLU A 146 -19.02 -36.58 20.71
CA GLU A 146 -18.47 -35.66 21.69
C GLU A 146 -16.94 -35.71 21.69
N SER A 147 -16.31 -34.55 21.52
CA SER A 147 -14.84 -34.47 21.57
C SER A 147 -14.38 -34.68 23.01
N PRO A 148 -13.52 -35.68 23.29
CA PRO A 148 -12.95 -35.87 24.62
C PRO A 148 -12.09 -34.68 25.09
N LEU A 149 -11.72 -33.76 24.18
CA LEU A 149 -10.94 -32.54 24.43
C LEU A 149 -11.74 -31.26 24.13
N TRP A 150 -13.06 -31.27 24.33
CA TRP A 150 -13.94 -30.14 24.02
C TRP A 150 -13.48 -28.81 24.66
N LEU A 151 -12.96 -28.83 25.88
CA LEU A 151 -12.48 -27.60 26.53
C LEU A 151 -11.30 -26.98 25.77
N LEU A 152 -10.36 -27.81 25.30
CA LEU A 152 -9.21 -27.34 24.52
C LEU A 152 -9.63 -26.79 23.16
N THR A 153 -10.63 -27.38 22.51
CA THR A 153 -11.13 -26.88 21.23
C THR A 153 -11.79 -25.52 21.38
N PHE A 154 -12.62 -25.29 22.41
CA PHE A 154 -13.19 -23.97 22.68
C PHE A 154 -12.13 -22.94 23.06
N ILE A 155 -11.13 -23.30 23.87
CA ILE A 155 -10.01 -22.41 24.20
C ILE A 155 -9.25 -22.02 22.91
N PHE A 156 -8.99 -22.99 22.02
CA PHE A 156 -8.34 -22.72 20.75
C PHE A 156 -9.15 -21.76 19.87
N PHE A 157 -10.46 -21.97 19.74
CA PHE A 157 -11.34 -21.05 19.01
C PHE A 157 -11.39 -19.65 19.63
N ALA A 158 -11.44 -19.56 20.97
CA ALA A 158 -11.41 -18.28 21.68
C ALA A 158 -10.09 -17.52 21.43
N ILE A 159 -8.96 -18.23 21.40
CA ILE A 159 -7.66 -17.66 21.06
C ILE A 159 -7.66 -17.16 19.61
N LEU A 160 -8.14 -17.95 18.64
CA LEU A 160 -8.23 -17.53 17.24
C LEU A 160 -9.10 -16.28 17.07
N LEU A 161 -10.26 -16.23 17.73
CA LEU A 161 -11.15 -15.07 17.71
C LEU A 161 -10.46 -13.85 18.35
N GLY A 162 -9.78 -14.03 19.49
CA GLY A 162 -9.02 -12.97 20.16
C GLY A 162 -7.90 -12.40 19.27
N ILE A 163 -7.16 -13.27 18.57
CA ILE A 163 -6.14 -12.86 17.59
C ILE A 163 -6.78 -12.07 16.45
N MET A 164 -7.94 -12.51 15.96
CA MET A 164 -8.65 -11.82 14.87
C MET A 164 -9.12 -10.43 15.30
N VAL A 165 -9.74 -10.30 16.48
CA VAL A 165 -10.16 -9.01 17.05
C VAL A 165 -8.96 -8.09 17.27
N LEU A 166 -7.87 -8.60 17.84
CA LEU A 166 -6.64 -7.84 18.04
C LEU A 166 -6.06 -7.35 16.71
N GLY A 167 -6.08 -8.19 15.67
CA GLY A 167 -5.63 -7.83 14.32
C GLY A 167 -6.45 -6.70 13.72
N ILE A 168 -7.78 -6.82 13.77
CA ILE A 168 -8.71 -5.80 13.29
C ILE A 168 -8.51 -4.47 14.04
N TYR A 169 -8.44 -4.51 15.37
CA TYR A 169 -8.17 -3.34 16.20
C TYR A 169 -6.83 -2.67 15.83
N SER A 170 -5.77 -3.46 15.70
CA SER A 170 -4.44 -2.96 15.38
C SER A 170 -4.39 -2.31 14.00
N ILE A 171 -5.03 -2.94 13.01
CA ILE A 171 -5.17 -2.37 11.66
C ILE A 171 -5.91 -1.03 11.74
N ALA A 172 -7.11 -1.01 12.32
CA ALA A 172 -7.94 0.20 12.39
C ALA A 172 -7.23 1.35 13.10
N LYS A 173 -6.58 1.08 14.24
CA LYS A 173 -5.85 2.07 15.02
C LYS A 173 -4.65 2.63 14.23
N ILE A 174 -3.83 1.77 13.63
CA ILE A 174 -2.66 2.20 12.86
C ILE A 174 -3.07 2.98 11.61
N THR A 175 -4.12 2.55 10.90
CA THR A 175 -4.61 3.27 9.72
C THR A 175 -5.16 4.64 10.07
N GLY A 176 -5.85 4.78 11.21
CA GLY A 176 -6.33 6.06 11.72
C GLY A 176 -5.17 7.02 12.02
N THR A 177 -4.18 6.57 12.80
CA THR A 177 -2.99 7.37 13.10
C THR A 177 -2.23 7.76 11.84
N ASN A 178 -2.04 6.84 10.89
CA ASN A 178 -1.34 7.16 9.66
C ASN A 178 -2.07 8.22 8.84
N LYS A 179 -3.40 8.20 8.83
CA LYS A 179 -4.23 9.22 8.17
C LYS A 179 -4.00 10.61 8.78
N GLU A 180 -3.93 10.68 10.11
CA GLU A 180 -3.61 11.94 10.81
C GLU A 180 -2.17 12.41 10.56
N LEU A 181 -1.21 11.49 10.47
CA LEU A 181 0.22 11.81 10.26
C LEU A 181 0.56 12.23 8.82
N ASP A 182 -0.12 11.66 7.82
CA ASP A 182 0.02 12.03 6.40
C ASP A 182 -0.75 13.35 6.09
N GLY A 183 -1.49 13.94 7.04
CA GLY A 183 -2.28 15.16 6.81
C GLY A 183 -3.40 15.01 5.76
N THR A 184 -3.67 13.80 5.27
CA THR A 184 -4.58 13.55 4.14
C THR A 184 -5.91 12.93 4.56
N THR A 185 -6.98 13.53 4.05
CA THR A 185 -8.34 13.02 4.07
C THR A 185 -8.46 11.88 3.04
N ASP A 186 -8.01 10.68 3.41
CA ASP A 186 -7.94 9.49 2.55
C ASP A 186 -6.97 9.66 1.37
N GLY A 187 -6.28 8.58 1.00
CA GLY A 187 -5.40 8.53 -0.19
C GLY A 187 -6.14 8.63 -1.53
N PHE A 188 -7.26 9.33 -1.55
CA PHE A 188 -7.93 9.86 -2.71
C PHE A 188 -7.62 11.35 -2.73
N TRP A 189 -6.59 11.75 -3.47
CA TRP A 189 -6.67 13.10 -4.04
C TRP A 189 -8.05 13.18 -4.71
N PRO A 190 -8.83 14.24 -4.46
CA PRO A 190 -10.06 14.43 -5.19
C PRO A 190 -9.63 14.59 -6.65
N VAL A 191 -9.71 13.49 -7.41
CA VAL A 191 -10.07 13.60 -8.82
C VAL A 191 -11.33 14.44 -8.75
N ASP A 192 -11.19 15.71 -9.15
CA ASP A 192 -12.15 16.80 -8.92
C ASP A 192 -13.54 16.26 -8.65
N GLU A 193 -14.05 16.54 -7.45
CA GLU A 193 -15.36 16.15 -6.93
C GLU A 193 -16.30 15.78 -8.07
N ILE A 194 -16.36 14.47 -8.40
CA ILE A 194 -16.87 14.02 -9.71
C ILE A 194 -18.27 14.57 -9.89
N ASP A 195 -18.40 15.60 -10.73
CA ASP A 195 -19.69 16.24 -10.91
C ASP A 195 -20.59 15.29 -11.71
N GLN A 196 -21.42 14.57 -10.96
CA GLN A 196 -22.37 13.61 -11.50
C GLN A 196 -23.36 14.29 -12.45
N GLN A 197 -23.59 15.61 -12.29
CA GLN A 197 -24.44 16.39 -13.16
C GLN A 197 -23.75 16.64 -14.51
N SER A 198 -22.53 17.16 -14.52
CA SER A 198 -21.70 17.28 -15.73
C SER A 198 -21.56 15.95 -16.47
N GLU A 199 -21.35 14.83 -15.77
CA GLU A 199 -21.29 13.52 -16.41
C GLU A 199 -22.59 13.14 -17.13
N LYS A 200 -23.75 13.41 -16.52
CA LYS A 200 -25.05 13.12 -17.13
C LYS A 200 -25.26 13.98 -18.37
N GLU A 201 -24.86 15.24 -18.32
CA GLU A 201 -24.93 16.16 -19.46
C GLU A 201 -24.01 15.72 -20.60
N LEU A 202 -22.76 15.36 -20.31
CA LEU A 202 -21.80 14.85 -21.30
C LEU A 202 -22.28 13.55 -21.96
N LYS A 203 -22.95 12.67 -21.19
CA LYS A 203 -23.58 11.44 -21.71
C LYS A 203 -24.77 11.76 -22.61
N ARG A 204 -25.65 12.67 -22.19
CA ARG A 204 -26.80 13.14 -23.00
C ARG A 204 -26.34 13.79 -24.30
N ALA A 205 -25.26 14.56 -24.26
CA ALA A 205 -24.67 15.21 -25.44
C ALA A 205 -23.89 14.26 -26.37
N GLY A 206 -23.80 12.96 -26.06
CA GLY A 206 -23.06 11.99 -26.90
C GLY A 206 -21.54 12.21 -26.96
N ARG A 207 -21.01 13.02 -26.03
CA ARG A 207 -19.57 13.34 -25.91
C ARG A 207 -18.82 12.37 -25.00
N TRP A 208 -19.52 11.56 -24.23
CA TRP A 208 -18.93 10.58 -23.33
C TRP A 208 -18.47 9.30 -24.04
N VAL A 209 -17.25 8.84 -23.75
CA VAL A 209 -16.70 7.60 -24.29
C VAL A 209 -16.05 6.80 -23.16
N THR A 210 -16.46 5.55 -22.98
CA THR A 210 -15.84 4.63 -22.00
C THR A 210 -14.98 3.60 -22.72
N LYS A 211 -13.76 3.37 -22.23
CA LYS A 211 -12.86 2.30 -22.69
C LYS A 211 -12.37 1.47 -21.51
N VAL A 212 -12.33 0.16 -21.70
CA VAL A 212 -11.82 -0.76 -20.68
C VAL A 212 -10.43 -1.23 -21.08
N LYS A 213 -9.49 -1.13 -20.16
CA LYS A 213 -8.12 -1.64 -20.31
C LYS A 213 -7.76 -2.47 -19.10
N PHE A 214 -7.81 -3.79 -19.27
CA PHE A 214 -7.30 -4.72 -18.27
C PHE A 214 -5.79 -4.87 -18.39
N SER A 215 -5.14 -5.08 -17.23
CA SER A 215 -3.74 -5.56 -17.18
C SER A 215 -2.72 -4.61 -17.83
N TRP A 216 -3.01 -3.31 -17.91
CA TRP A 216 -2.10 -2.31 -18.47
C TRP A 216 -0.84 -2.12 -17.61
N MET A 217 -0.92 -2.39 -16.31
CA MET A 217 0.20 -2.35 -15.35
C MET A 217 1.38 -3.24 -15.78
N TYR A 218 1.13 -4.28 -16.58
CA TYR A 218 2.18 -5.16 -17.08
C TYR A 218 2.81 -4.69 -18.40
N SER A 219 2.36 -3.58 -18.98
CA SER A 219 2.95 -2.93 -20.16
C SER A 219 2.67 -1.42 -20.12
N PRO A 220 3.22 -0.70 -19.12
CA PRO A 220 2.92 0.70 -18.90
C PRO A 220 3.31 1.58 -20.10
N ASP A 221 4.42 1.28 -20.78
CA ASP A 221 4.85 1.99 -22.00
C ASP A 221 3.80 1.97 -23.13
N LYS A 222 3.08 0.86 -23.29
CA LYS A 222 2.00 0.75 -24.29
C LYS A 222 0.77 1.53 -23.85
N MET A 223 0.56 1.63 -22.55
CA MET A 223 -0.57 2.36 -21.97
C MET A 223 -0.35 3.88 -22.07
N GLU A 224 0.86 4.37 -21.78
CA GLU A 224 1.28 5.76 -22.01
C GLU A 224 0.95 6.18 -23.46
N LYS A 225 1.48 5.45 -24.44
CA LYS A 225 1.22 5.71 -25.87
C LYS A 225 -0.25 5.61 -26.24
N TRP A 226 -0.99 4.70 -25.62
CA TRP A 226 -2.41 4.53 -25.89
C TRP A 226 -3.20 5.74 -25.40
N LEU A 227 -2.92 6.27 -24.20
CA LEU A 227 -3.53 7.49 -23.67
C LEU A 227 -3.18 8.71 -24.53
N GLU A 228 -1.92 8.88 -24.91
CA GLU A 228 -1.47 9.95 -25.81
C GLU A 228 -2.21 9.88 -27.16
N SER A 229 -2.38 8.67 -27.71
CA SER A 229 -3.14 8.48 -28.97
C SER A 229 -4.63 8.77 -28.83
N MET A 230 -5.20 8.72 -27.62
CA MET A 230 -6.59 9.10 -27.39
C MET A 230 -6.72 10.62 -27.39
N GLU A 231 -5.83 11.31 -26.67
CA GLU A 231 -5.78 12.78 -26.64
C GLU A 231 -5.58 13.38 -28.03
N GLN A 232 -4.70 12.81 -28.86
CA GLN A 232 -4.49 13.24 -30.25
C GLN A 232 -5.71 13.04 -31.16
N ARG A 233 -6.61 12.13 -30.78
CA ARG A 233 -7.85 11.85 -31.51
C ARG A 233 -9.03 12.68 -31.00
N GLY A 234 -8.77 13.66 -30.13
CA GLY A 234 -9.81 14.45 -29.48
C GLY A 234 -10.58 13.68 -28.42
N LEU A 235 -10.04 12.55 -27.93
CA LEU A 235 -10.59 11.83 -26.78
C LEU A 235 -9.79 12.22 -25.55
N ASN A 236 -10.27 13.25 -24.87
CA ASN A 236 -9.64 13.83 -23.70
C ASN A 236 -9.94 12.97 -22.47
N LEU A 237 -8.92 12.51 -21.75
CA LEU A 237 -9.11 11.73 -20.53
C LEU A 237 -9.83 12.62 -19.50
N TYR A 238 -10.92 12.10 -18.97
CA TYR A 238 -11.74 12.78 -17.96
C TYR A 238 -11.55 12.16 -16.58
N ARG A 239 -11.61 10.82 -16.50
CA ARG A 239 -11.26 10.11 -15.26
C ARG A 239 -10.95 8.65 -15.49
N VAL A 240 -10.25 8.07 -14.52
CA VAL A 240 -10.08 6.62 -14.38
C VAL A 240 -10.91 6.15 -13.19
N ASN A 241 -11.54 4.97 -13.28
CA ASN A 241 -12.24 4.40 -12.13
C ASN A 241 -11.26 4.05 -11.00
N LYS A 242 -11.79 3.88 -9.78
CA LYS A 242 -10.99 3.58 -8.57
C LYS A 242 -10.09 2.33 -8.68
N ILE A 243 -10.44 1.38 -9.55
CA ILE A 243 -9.70 0.13 -9.75
C ILE A 243 -8.63 0.28 -10.85
N GLY A 244 -8.69 1.35 -11.65
CA GLY A 244 -7.73 1.62 -12.72
C GLY A 244 -8.04 0.92 -14.04
N THR A 245 -9.17 0.24 -14.20
CA THR A 245 -9.47 -0.59 -15.37
C THR A 245 -10.37 0.08 -16.41
N ILE A 246 -11.12 1.10 -16.01
CA ILE A 246 -12.11 1.78 -16.83
C ILE A 246 -11.68 3.24 -16.98
N PHE A 247 -11.52 3.66 -18.22
CA PHE A 247 -11.08 5.00 -18.61
C PHE A 247 -12.25 5.70 -19.28
N HIS A 248 -12.60 6.86 -18.74
CA HIS A 248 -13.67 7.70 -19.24
C HIS A 248 -13.07 8.90 -19.94
N PHE A 249 -13.52 9.13 -21.17
CA PHE A 249 -13.06 10.18 -22.04
C PHE A 249 -14.22 11.08 -22.45
N VAL A 250 -13.88 12.33 -22.75
CA VAL A 250 -14.78 13.31 -23.34
C VAL A 250 -14.28 13.67 -24.73
N LYS A 251 -15.19 13.70 -25.70
CA LYS A 251 -14.89 14.21 -27.05
C LYS A 251 -14.64 15.72 -26.97
N GLY A 252 -13.46 16.14 -27.36
CA GLY A 252 -13.04 17.53 -27.45
C GLY A 252 -11.95 17.70 -28.50
N GLU A 253 -11.21 18.80 -28.40
CA GLU A 253 -10.14 19.08 -29.36
C GLU A 253 -8.91 18.20 -29.10
N PRO A 254 -8.15 17.85 -30.14
CA PRO A 254 -6.87 17.18 -30.00
C PRO A 254 -5.92 17.96 -29.08
N ARG A 255 -5.38 17.30 -28.05
CA ARG A 255 -4.41 17.91 -27.12
C ARG A 255 -3.07 17.17 -27.15
N ARG A 256 -1.99 17.92 -26.90
CA ARG A 256 -0.66 17.36 -26.68
C ARG A 256 -0.41 17.20 -25.18
N ILE A 257 -0.78 16.03 -24.68
CA ILE A 257 -0.53 15.62 -23.30
C ILE A 257 0.42 14.44 -23.34
N VAL A 258 1.46 14.48 -22.49
CA VAL A 258 2.31 13.31 -22.22
C VAL A 258 1.78 12.59 -21.00
N TYR A 259 1.73 11.26 -21.07
CA TYR A 259 1.42 10.44 -19.91
C TYR A 259 2.67 9.69 -19.47
N SER A 260 2.91 9.65 -18.16
CA SER A 260 3.97 8.88 -17.55
C SER A 260 3.39 7.98 -16.48
N ILE A 261 3.58 6.67 -16.64
CA ILE A 261 3.09 5.69 -15.68
C ILE A 261 4.25 5.29 -14.79
N ASP A 262 4.12 5.61 -13.51
CA ASP A 262 5.13 5.33 -12.52
C ASP A 262 4.69 4.27 -11.52
N TYR A 263 5.69 3.56 -10.99
CA TYR A 263 5.51 2.54 -9.97
C TYR A 263 6.40 2.83 -8.79
N GLN A 264 5.77 3.09 -7.63
CA GLN A 264 6.45 3.39 -6.39
C GLN A 264 6.10 2.41 -5.28
N ARG A 265 7.11 2.06 -4.48
CA ARG A 265 6.94 1.21 -3.30
C ARG A 265 6.75 2.04 -2.05
N GLY A 266 5.50 2.11 -1.59
CA GLY A 266 5.09 2.92 -0.46
C GLY A 266 5.53 4.37 -0.64
N PRO A 267 5.10 5.05 -1.72
CA PRO A 267 5.41 6.46 -1.89
C PRO A 267 4.86 7.24 -0.70
N THR A 268 5.63 8.26 -0.35
CA THR A 268 5.36 9.27 0.67
C THR A 268 4.65 10.44 0.02
N GLU A 269 4.01 11.30 0.80
CA GLU A 269 3.41 12.54 0.29
C GLU A 269 4.45 13.43 -0.38
N SER A 270 5.67 13.49 0.17
CA SER A 270 6.80 14.21 -0.41
C SER A 270 7.09 13.81 -1.86
N TYR A 271 6.87 12.54 -2.23
CA TYR A 271 6.99 12.12 -3.62
C TYR A 271 5.92 12.78 -4.51
N PHE A 272 4.66 12.83 -4.09
CA PHE A 272 3.59 13.44 -4.88
C PHE A 272 3.74 14.96 -4.96
N ALA A 273 4.10 15.61 -3.85
CA ALA A 273 4.33 17.05 -3.79
C ALA A 273 5.39 17.51 -4.80
N ILE A 274 6.53 16.83 -4.88
CA ILE A 274 7.60 17.15 -5.84
C ILE A 274 7.10 17.09 -7.30
N HIS A 275 6.25 16.11 -7.63
CA HIS A 275 5.73 15.96 -8.99
C HIS A 275 4.67 17.03 -9.31
N HIS A 276 3.81 17.38 -8.34
CA HIS A 276 2.86 18.48 -8.49
C HIS A 276 3.57 19.83 -8.67
N GLU A 277 4.61 20.10 -7.88
CA GLU A 277 5.45 21.30 -8.03
C GLU A 277 6.15 21.35 -9.40
N ALA A 278 6.51 20.19 -9.96
CA ALA A 278 7.06 20.06 -11.31
C ALA A 278 6.00 20.17 -12.43
N GLY A 279 4.73 20.46 -12.09
CA GLY A 279 3.63 20.65 -13.04
C GLY A 279 3.06 19.34 -13.61
N TRP A 280 3.22 18.22 -12.91
CA TRP A 280 2.54 16.96 -13.25
C TRP A 280 1.19 16.87 -12.53
N HIS A 281 0.17 16.45 -13.27
CA HIS A 281 -1.17 16.19 -12.74
C HIS A 281 -1.36 14.70 -12.51
N GLU A 282 -1.97 14.35 -11.37
CA GLU A 282 -2.27 12.97 -11.02
C GLU A 282 -3.64 12.58 -11.60
N GLU A 283 -3.66 11.68 -12.59
CA GLU A 283 -4.89 11.24 -13.26
C GLU A 283 -5.48 9.98 -12.61
N PHE A 284 -4.63 9.19 -11.97
CA PHE A 284 -5.00 7.97 -11.28
C PHE A 284 -3.89 7.51 -10.35
N THR A 285 -4.27 7.08 -9.15
CA THR A 285 -3.42 6.32 -8.24
C THR A 285 -4.12 5.04 -7.79
N SER A 286 -3.41 3.92 -7.87
CA SER A 286 -3.95 2.63 -7.43
C SER A 286 -4.14 2.57 -5.92
N PHE A 287 -5.12 1.79 -5.49
CA PHE A 287 -5.50 1.63 -4.07
C PHE A 287 -4.42 1.01 -3.16
N SER A 288 -3.42 0.31 -3.70
CA SER A 288 -2.44 -0.42 -2.88
C SER A 288 -1.44 0.52 -2.21
N ASN A 289 -1.32 0.44 -0.88
CA ASN A 289 -0.35 1.23 -0.11
C ASN A 289 1.08 0.64 -0.12
N MET A 290 1.29 -0.59 -0.64
CA MET A 290 2.64 -1.19 -0.79
C MET A 290 3.28 -0.78 -2.09
N GLU A 291 2.49 -0.82 -3.15
CA GLU A 291 2.94 -0.71 -4.53
C GLU A 291 1.90 0.13 -5.26
N LYS A 292 2.19 1.42 -5.42
CA LYS A 292 1.31 2.35 -6.10
C LYS A 292 1.72 2.46 -7.55
N TRP A 293 0.76 2.20 -8.42
CA TRP A 293 0.80 2.64 -9.80
C TRP A 293 0.13 4.01 -9.87
N THR A 294 0.85 4.99 -10.40
CA THR A 294 0.34 6.34 -10.62
C THR A 294 0.44 6.70 -12.09
N ILE A 295 -0.64 7.27 -12.63
CA ILE A 295 -0.69 7.83 -13.98
C ILE A 295 -0.55 9.33 -13.83
N TRP A 296 0.59 9.85 -14.29
CA TRP A 296 0.88 11.27 -14.34
C TRP A 296 0.59 11.80 -15.75
N SER A 297 0.05 13.01 -15.83
CA SER A 297 -0.13 13.74 -17.09
C SER A 297 0.54 15.11 -17.03
N LYS A 298 1.03 15.58 -18.17
CA LYS A 298 1.54 16.95 -18.32
C LYS A 298 1.29 17.45 -19.74
N THR A 299 0.76 18.67 -19.85
CA THR A 299 0.58 19.33 -21.15
C THR A 299 1.89 19.96 -21.58
N TYR A 300 2.17 19.97 -22.88
CA TYR A 300 3.37 20.62 -23.44
C TYR A 300 3.08 21.30 -24.78
N GLY A 301 3.79 22.38 -25.06
CA GLY A 301 3.68 23.18 -26.28
C GLY A 301 4.33 22.55 -27.51
N GLU A 302 4.08 23.11 -28.69
CA GLU A 302 4.66 22.60 -29.94
C GLU A 302 6.18 22.79 -30.04
N THR A 303 6.70 23.83 -29.39
CA THR A 303 8.11 24.21 -29.36
C THR A 303 8.84 23.71 -28.11
N GLU A 304 8.13 23.05 -27.19
CA GLU A 304 8.69 22.52 -25.95
C GLU A 304 9.17 21.08 -26.14
N GLU A 305 10.29 20.74 -25.51
CA GLU A 305 10.73 19.35 -25.45
C GLU A 305 9.73 18.50 -24.68
N ARG A 306 9.55 17.25 -25.13
CA ARG A 306 8.63 16.29 -24.50
C ARG A 306 9.01 16.12 -23.01
N PRO A 307 8.11 16.46 -22.06
CA PRO A 307 8.40 16.33 -20.65
C PRO A 307 8.68 14.87 -20.27
N GLN A 308 9.71 14.66 -19.47
CA GLN A 308 10.04 13.36 -18.90
C GLN A 308 9.86 13.41 -17.40
N LEU A 309 9.20 12.41 -16.82
CA LEU A 309 9.00 12.32 -15.37
C LEU A 309 10.34 12.09 -14.65
N TYR A 310 11.25 11.37 -15.30
CA TYR A 310 12.60 11.12 -14.82
C TYR A 310 13.62 11.63 -15.82
N SER A 311 14.57 12.44 -15.34
CA SER A 311 15.68 12.92 -16.17
C SER A 311 16.72 11.84 -16.47
N ASP A 312 16.78 10.77 -15.67
CA ASP A 312 17.74 9.67 -15.83
C ASP A 312 17.05 8.35 -16.24
N GLN A 313 17.37 7.86 -17.45
CA GLN A 313 16.87 6.58 -17.96
C GLN A 313 17.36 5.36 -17.16
N SER A 314 18.53 5.46 -16.51
CA SER A 314 19.10 4.36 -15.72
C SER A 314 18.21 4.01 -14.53
N SER A 315 17.64 5.05 -13.91
CA SER A 315 16.69 4.92 -12.80
C SER A 315 15.42 4.19 -13.25
N ARG A 316 14.83 4.56 -14.40
CA ARG A 316 13.64 3.92 -14.98
C ARG A 316 13.87 2.45 -15.29
N LEU A 317 15.03 2.10 -15.84
CA LEU A 317 15.40 0.72 -16.13
C LEU A 317 15.53 -0.14 -14.87
N LYS A 318 16.14 0.41 -13.81
CA LYS A 318 16.27 -0.26 -12.51
C LYS A 318 14.90 -0.51 -11.86
N HIS A 319 13.97 0.44 -11.98
CA HIS A 319 12.59 0.28 -11.52
C HIS A 319 11.87 -0.81 -12.32
N ALA A 320 11.92 -0.76 -13.65
CA ALA A 320 11.31 -1.78 -14.51
C ALA A 320 11.83 -3.20 -14.22
N LYS A 321 13.14 -3.36 -13.98
CA LYS A 321 13.73 -4.66 -13.60
C LYS A 321 13.18 -5.16 -12.26
N ARG A 322 13.08 -4.28 -11.27
CA ARG A 322 12.57 -4.63 -9.94
C ARG A 322 11.10 -5.05 -10.01
N ILE A 323 10.29 -4.34 -10.79
CA ILE A 323 8.89 -4.68 -11.05
C ILE A 323 8.82 -6.09 -11.66
N ALA A 324 9.58 -6.36 -12.72
CA ALA A 324 9.60 -7.66 -13.38
C ALA A 324 9.96 -8.80 -12.43
N LEU A 325 11.01 -8.63 -11.62
CA LEU A 325 11.41 -9.62 -10.61
C LEU A 325 10.32 -9.86 -9.56
N THR A 326 9.68 -8.79 -9.08
CA THR A 326 8.64 -8.88 -8.04
C THR A 326 7.42 -9.63 -8.54
N TYR A 327 6.86 -9.22 -9.68
CA TYR A 327 5.69 -9.87 -10.24
C TYR A 327 5.99 -11.31 -10.67
N THR A 328 7.22 -11.60 -11.11
CA THR A 328 7.65 -12.98 -11.38
C THR A 328 7.64 -13.80 -10.10
N ALA A 329 8.29 -13.33 -9.03
CA ALA A 329 8.32 -14.02 -7.74
C ALA A 329 6.92 -14.21 -7.13
N MET A 330 6.00 -13.29 -7.40
CA MET A 330 4.61 -13.37 -6.93
C MET A 330 3.78 -14.37 -7.74
N PHE A 331 3.88 -14.37 -9.07
CA PHE A 331 3.04 -15.22 -9.92
C PHE A 331 3.63 -16.59 -10.23
N SER A 332 4.96 -16.76 -10.20
CA SER A 332 5.58 -18.04 -10.55
C SER A 332 5.21 -19.20 -9.61
N PRO A 333 5.11 -19.03 -8.27
CA PRO A 333 4.69 -20.11 -7.39
C PRO A 333 3.23 -20.51 -7.66
N LEU A 334 2.36 -19.53 -7.96
CA LEU A 334 0.96 -19.76 -8.29
C LEU A 334 0.81 -20.54 -9.60
N VAL A 335 1.56 -20.15 -10.63
CA VAL A 335 1.61 -20.87 -11.91
C VAL A 335 2.11 -22.30 -11.73
N ALA A 336 3.21 -22.48 -10.98
CA ALA A 336 3.76 -23.82 -10.70
C ALA A 336 2.77 -24.70 -9.92
N PHE A 337 2.08 -24.12 -8.92
CA PHE A 337 1.06 -24.81 -8.14
C PHE A 337 -0.10 -25.30 -9.01
N TYR A 338 -0.65 -24.43 -9.88
CA TYR A 338 -1.71 -24.85 -10.80
C TYR A 338 -1.25 -25.90 -11.81
N ILE A 339 -0.03 -25.77 -12.35
CA ILE A 339 0.55 -26.79 -13.24
C ILE A 339 0.68 -28.14 -12.52
N TYR A 340 1.21 -28.13 -11.29
CA TYR A 340 1.32 -29.34 -10.47
C TYR A 340 -0.05 -30.00 -10.26
N PHE A 341 -1.07 -29.21 -9.90
CA PHE A 341 -2.42 -29.74 -9.66
C PHE A 341 -3.05 -30.31 -10.94
N ILE A 342 -2.88 -29.64 -12.09
CA ILE A 342 -3.32 -30.14 -13.39
C ILE A 342 -2.65 -31.48 -13.71
N ILE A 343 -1.33 -31.60 -13.52
CA ILE A 343 -0.59 -32.85 -13.76
C ILE A 343 -1.11 -33.98 -12.86
N ASN A 344 -1.36 -33.70 -11.57
CA ASN A 344 -1.89 -34.71 -10.65
C ASN A 344 -3.30 -35.17 -11.06
N ILE A 345 -4.19 -34.27 -11.46
CA ILE A 345 -5.50 -34.65 -11.99
C ILE A 345 -5.36 -35.54 -13.22
N MET A 346 -4.47 -35.18 -14.15
CA MET A 346 -4.26 -35.96 -15.39
C MET A 346 -3.71 -37.35 -15.11
N ILE A 347 -2.88 -37.52 -14.07
CA ILE A 347 -2.33 -38.82 -13.67
C ILE A 347 -3.39 -39.68 -12.95
N SER A 348 -4.27 -39.06 -12.15
CA SER A 348 -5.27 -39.79 -11.34
C SER A 348 -6.60 -40.06 -12.06
N ALA A 349 -6.80 -39.53 -13.27
CA ALA A 349 -8.05 -39.67 -14.02
C ALA A 349 -8.17 -41.04 -14.72
N ASP A 350 -8.60 -42.06 -13.98
CA ASP A 350 -8.79 -43.43 -14.50
C ASP A 350 -10.25 -43.74 -14.92
N THR A 351 -11.22 -42.83 -14.70
CA THR A 351 -12.64 -43.08 -15.05
C THR A 351 -13.35 -41.88 -15.69
N ILE A 352 -14.30 -42.17 -16.59
CA ILE A 352 -15.08 -41.19 -17.38
C ILE A 352 -16.10 -40.38 -16.53
N GLN A 353 -16.25 -40.70 -15.24
CA GLN A 353 -17.18 -40.05 -14.30
C GLN A 353 -16.67 -38.70 -13.74
N ASP A 354 -15.75 -38.06 -14.47
CA ASP A 354 -14.95 -36.92 -14.01
C ASP A 354 -15.31 -35.58 -14.69
N ARG A 355 -16.49 -35.44 -15.30
CA ARG A 355 -16.88 -34.19 -16.00
C ARG A 355 -16.68 -32.91 -15.15
N PHE A 356 -16.79 -33.02 -13.81
CA PHE A 356 -16.54 -31.92 -12.87
C PHE A 356 -15.04 -31.63 -12.64
N LEU A 357 -14.17 -32.66 -12.61
CA LEU A 357 -12.72 -32.50 -12.53
C LEU A 357 -12.14 -31.93 -13.83
N TRP A 358 -12.70 -32.30 -14.98
CA TRP A 358 -12.34 -31.74 -16.29
C TRP A 358 -12.77 -30.27 -16.47
N ASN A 359 -13.93 -29.87 -15.94
CA ASN A 359 -14.33 -28.46 -15.89
C ASN A 359 -13.40 -27.64 -14.98
N SER A 360 -12.95 -28.23 -13.86
CA SER A 360 -12.02 -27.59 -12.92
C SER A 360 -10.61 -27.44 -13.50
N SER A 361 -10.12 -28.43 -14.26
CA SER A 361 -8.79 -28.36 -14.91
C SER A 361 -8.73 -27.32 -16.02
N GLY A 362 -9.81 -27.11 -16.78
CA GLY A 362 -9.93 -26.05 -17.78
C GLY A 362 -9.81 -24.64 -17.17
N MET A 363 -10.46 -24.39 -16.03
CA MET A 363 -10.35 -23.11 -15.31
C MET A 363 -8.93 -22.87 -14.78
N MET A 364 -8.26 -23.93 -14.32
CA MET A 364 -6.86 -23.85 -13.87
C MET A 364 -5.89 -23.58 -15.02
N LEU A 365 -6.11 -24.20 -16.19
CA LEU A 365 -5.33 -23.90 -17.39
C LEU A 365 -5.49 -22.44 -17.82
N LEU A 366 -6.72 -21.92 -17.77
CA LEU A 366 -6.99 -20.51 -18.04
C LEU A 366 -6.24 -19.61 -17.04
N ALA A 367 -6.22 -19.96 -15.75
CA ALA A 367 -5.46 -19.23 -14.74
C ALA A 367 -3.95 -19.23 -15.06
N VAL A 368 -3.38 -20.39 -15.42
CA VAL A 368 -1.97 -20.52 -15.84
C VAL A 368 -1.67 -19.60 -17.02
N LEU A 369 -2.53 -19.59 -18.04
CA LEU A 369 -2.36 -18.72 -19.21
C LEU A 369 -2.43 -17.23 -18.83
N ILE A 370 -3.42 -16.83 -18.02
CA ILE A 370 -3.57 -15.44 -17.58
C ILE A 370 -2.33 -14.98 -16.80
N PHE A 371 -1.95 -15.67 -15.73
CA PHE A 371 -0.80 -15.28 -14.91
C PHE A 371 0.52 -15.39 -15.68
N GLY A 372 0.68 -16.42 -16.52
CA GLY A 372 1.81 -16.56 -17.43
C GLY A 372 1.96 -15.36 -18.37
N THR A 373 0.85 -14.87 -18.95
CA THR A 373 0.90 -13.69 -19.84
C THR A 373 1.34 -12.43 -19.10
N PHE A 374 1.01 -12.28 -17.82
CA PHE A 374 1.46 -11.12 -17.02
C PHE A 374 2.98 -11.13 -16.82
N ILE A 375 3.56 -12.30 -16.53
CA ILE A 375 5.02 -12.48 -16.44
C ILE A 375 5.67 -12.15 -17.79
N VAL A 376 5.16 -12.70 -18.88
CA VAL A 376 5.71 -12.43 -20.23
C VAL A 376 5.63 -10.95 -20.59
N ARG A 377 4.50 -10.29 -20.31
CA ARG A 377 4.29 -8.86 -20.60
C ARG A 377 5.26 -7.97 -19.84
N ILE A 378 5.50 -8.26 -18.55
CA ILE A 378 6.38 -7.41 -17.73
C ILE A 378 7.86 -7.55 -18.11
N TRP A 379 8.30 -8.76 -18.44
CA TRP A 379 9.64 -8.98 -18.97
C TRP A 379 9.82 -8.38 -20.37
N SER A 380 8.78 -8.43 -21.19
CA SER A 380 8.78 -7.76 -22.49
C SER A 380 8.89 -6.25 -22.35
N TYR A 381 8.22 -5.65 -21.35
CA TYR A 381 8.36 -4.23 -21.01
C TYR A 381 9.78 -3.87 -20.61
N TYR A 382 10.36 -4.62 -19.67
CA TYR A 382 11.76 -4.45 -19.27
C TYR A 382 12.72 -4.56 -20.48
N GLY A 383 12.51 -5.55 -21.35
CA GLY A 383 13.30 -5.74 -22.56
C GLY A 383 13.21 -4.56 -23.53
N ARG A 384 12.02 -3.95 -23.72
CA ARG A 384 11.83 -2.77 -24.56
C ARG A 384 12.56 -1.54 -23.99
N LEU A 385 12.46 -1.31 -22.69
CA LEU A 385 13.20 -0.22 -22.03
C LEU A 385 14.71 -0.41 -22.11
N ARG A 386 15.20 -1.64 -21.94
CA ARG A 386 16.63 -1.94 -22.05
C ARG A 386 17.16 -1.61 -23.45
N LYS A 387 16.39 -1.93 -24.50
CA LYS A 387 16.75 -1.60 -25.89
C LYS A 387 16.80 -0.09 -26.12
N GLN A 388 15.85 0.66 -25.54
CA GLN A 388 15.85 2.12 -25.63
C GLN A 388 17.07 2.72 -24.93
N ALA A 389 17.38 2.31 -23.70
CA ALA A 389 18.54 2.82 -22.97
C ALA A 389 19.87 2.56 -23.71
N ALA A 390 20.02 1.38 -24.32
CA ALA A 390 21.21 1.04 -25.11
C ALA A 390 21.34 1.85 -26.42
N ALA A 391 20.23 2.37 -26.96
CA ALA A 391 20.24 3.21 -28.16
C ALA A 391 20.58 4.68 -27.86
N TRP A 392 20.54 5.11 -26.59
CA TRP A 392 20.92 6.46 -26.15
C TRP A 392 22.38 6.54 -25.69
N SER A 393 23.01 5.40 -25.40
CA SER A 393 24.42 5.31 -25.01
C SER A 393 25.40 5.14 -26.18
N ASN A 394 24.87 4.95 -27.40
CA ASN A 394 25.59 4.94 -28.66
C ASN A 394 25.23 6.21 -29.43
#